data_AF-A0A0S8J749-F1
#
_entry.id   AF-A0A0S8J749-F1
#
_cell.length_a   1.000
_cell.length_b   1.000
_cell.length_c   1.000
_cell.angle_alpha   90.00
_cell.angle_beta   90.00
_cell.angle_gamma   90.00
#
_symmetry.space_group_name_H-M   'P 1'
#
loop_
_entity.id
_entity.type
_entity.pdbx_description
1 polymer ?
#
loop_
_entity_poly.entity_id
_entity_poly.type
_entity_poly.pdbx_seq_one_letter_code
_entity_poly.pdbx_strand_id
1 'polypeptide(L)'
;MRIWDIPPDKLCRQHLLGEHSELHALWNILTQDKNGFSKHPETLRWKGKLKALFLRHEALVLEMKTRGYKHKTPLDPLRARGEQRQNEFVDTPEEQEEILRKKKCGCQV
;
A
#
# COMPACT_ATOMS: atom_id res chain seq x y z
N MET A 1 7.64 -5.19 4.48
CA MET A 1 6.27 -4.80 4.09
C MET A 1 6.01 -3.42 4.63
N ARG A 2 5.72 -2.47 3.75
CA ARG A 2 5.29 -1.13 4.09
C ARG A 2 4.25 -0.66 3.06
N ILE A 3 3.14 -0.15 3.57
CA ILE A 3 2.16 0.60 2.78
C ILE A 3 2.25 2.04 3.25
N TRP A 4 2.51 2.97 2.33
CA TRP A 4 2.69 4.37 2.69
C TRP A 4 1.32 5.03 2.78
N ASP A 5 1.04 5.74 3.87
CA ASP A 5 -0.14 6.58 4.03
C ASP A 5 0.08 7.97 3.40
N ILE A 6 0.95 8.02 2.37
CA ILE A 6 1.34 9.21 1.60
C ILE A 6 0.70 9.14 0.20
N PRO A 7 0.25 10.27 -0.39
CA PRO A 7 -0.24 10.32 -1.77
C PRO A 7 0.74 9.67 -2.78
N PRO A 8 0.30 8.75 -3.67
CA PRO A 8 1.18 8.05 -4.60
C PRO A 8 1.99 8.96 -5.53
N ASP A 9 1.45 10.11 -5.91
CA ASP A 9 2.10 11.12 -6.75
C ASP A 9 3.36 11.70 -6.09
N LYS A 10 3.39 11.75 -4.75
CA LYS A 10 4.59 12.14 -4.00
C LYS A 10 5.66 11.05 -3.93
N LEU A 11 5.34 9.79 -4.24
CA LEU A 11 6.30 8.69 -4.12
C LEU A 11 7.23 8.66 -5.34
N CYS A 12 8.53 8.44 -5.11
CA CYS A 12 9.46 8.16 -6.19
C CYS A 12 9.13 6.79 -6.84
N ARG A 13 9.72 6.52 -8.02
CA ARG A 13 9.53 5.23 -8.72
C ARG A 13 9.75 4.01 -7.81
N GLN A 14 10.82 4.01 -7.02
CA GLN A 14 11.16 2.86 -6.18
C GLN A 14 10.12 2.62 -5.09
N HIS A 15 9.64 3.68 -4.42
CA HIS A 15 8.64 3.54 -3.37
C HIS A 15 7.24 3.25 -3.91
N LEU A 16 6.86 3.83 -5.06
CA LEU A 16 5.59 3.52 -5.73
C LEU A 16 5.51 2.04 -6.14
N LEU A 17 6.53 1.54 -6.84
CA LEU A 17 6.55 0.14 -7.30
C LEU A 17 6.79 -0.84 -6.14
N GLY A 18 7.61 -0.45 -5.16
CA GLY A 18 7.85 -1.24 -3.96
C GLY A 18 6.57 -1.42 -3.14
N GLU A 19 5.84 -0.33 -2.91
CA GLU A 19 4.55 -0.38 -2.22
C GLU A 19 3.53 -1.24 -2.97
N HIS A 20 3.41 -1.07 -4.30
CA HIS A 20 2.52 -1.90 -5.11
C HIS A 20 2.82 -3.40 -4.93
N SER A 21 4.09 -3.79 -4.97
CA SER A 21 4.51 -5.18 -4.77
C SER A 21 4.21 -5.69 -3.35
N GLU A 22 4.49 -4.89 -2.33
CA GLU A 22 4.24 -5.27 -0.93
C GLU A 22 2.74 -5.32 -0.60
N LEU A 23 1.94 -4.46 -1.24
CA LEU A 23 0.48 -4.49 -1.18
C LEU A 23 -0.07 -5.81 -1.71
N HIS A 24 0.42 -6.30 -2.84
CA HIS A 24 0.03 -7.62 -3.36
C HIS A 24 0.36 -8.76 -2.40
N ALA A 25 1.52 -8.71 -1.76
CA ALA A 25 1.89 -9.70 -0.74
C ALA A 25 0.90 -9.68 0.43
N LEU A 26 0.59 -8.48 0.93
CA LEU A 26 -0.36 -8.27 2.02
C LEU A 26 -1.79 -8.74 1.65
N TRP A 27 -2.28 -8.38 0.47
CA TRP A 27 -3.58 -8.82 -0.04
C TRP A 27 -3.69 -10.35 -0.08
N ASN A 28 -2.63 -11.03 -0.53
CA ASN A 28 -2.60 -12.49 -0.55
C ASN A 28 -2.60 -13.09 0.86
N ILE A 29 -1.88 -12.50 1.81
CA ILE A 29 -1.90 -12.95 3.21
C ILE A 29 -3.31 -12.85 3.78
N LEU A 30 -3.98 -11.72 3.57
CA LEU A 30 -5.30 -11.44 4.13
C LEU A 30 -6.45 -12.17 3.41
N THR A 31 -6.29 -12.59 2.15
CA THR A 31 -7.36 -13.24 1.37
C THR A 31 -7.17 -14.74 1.13
N GLN A 32 -6.01 -15.30 1.49
CA GLN A 32 -5.69 -16.72 1.31
C GLN A 32 -5.29 -17.40 2.63
N ASP A 33 -5.56 -16.76 3.78
CA ASP A 33 -5.25 -17.25 5.12
C ASP A 33 -3.81 -17.79 5.28
N LYS A 34 -2.84 -17.10 4.65
CA LYS A 34 -1.43 -17.49 4.75
C LYS A 34 -0.87 -17.09 6.11
N ASN A 35 -0.16 -18.02 6.76
CA ASN A 35 0.39 -17.80 8.10
C ASN A 35 1.68 -16.96 8.11
N GLY A 36 2.44 -16.93 7.01
CA GLY A 36 3.68 -16.14 6.92
C GLY A 36 3.40 -14.64 6.97
N PHE A 37 4.11 -13.91 7.84
CA PHE A 37 3.92 -12.47 8.09
C PHE A 37 2.52 -12.06 8.59
N SER A 38 1.67 -13.02 9.00
CA SER A 38 0.34 -12.76 9.57
C SER A 38 0.37 -11.84 10.80
N LYS A 39 1.46 -11.89 11.57
CA LYS A 39 1.71 -11.07 12.77
C LYS A 39 2.51 -9.79 12.51
N HIS A 40 2.88 -9.50 11.25
CA HIS A 40 3.60 -8.27 10.94
C HIS A 40 2.70 -7.05 11.23
N PRO A 41 3.23 -5.93 11.77
CA PRO A 41 2.42 -4.74 12.11
C PRO A 41 1.56 -4.25 10.95
N GLU A 42 2.12 -4.12 9.74
CA GLU A 42 1.33 -3.83 8.53
C GLU A 42 0.22 -4.86 8.30
N THR A 43 0.47 -6.17 8.42
CA THR A 43 -0.58 -7.16 8.20
C THR A 43 -1.75 -6.99 9.16
N LEU A 44 -1.45 -6.77 10.43
CA LEU A 44 -2.45 -6.56 11.46
C LEU A 44 -3.25 -5.28 11.20
N ARG A 45 -2.57 -4.19 10.82
CA ARG A 45 -3.17 -2.89 10.49
C ARG A 45 -4.30 -2.98 9.47
N TRP A 46 -4.18 -3.89 8.49
CA TRP A 46 -5.12 -4.05 7.37
C TRP A 46 -6.16 -5.15 7.57
N LYS A 47 -6.13 -5.88 8.70
CA LYS A 47 -7.11 -6.92 9.00
C LYS A 47 -8.52 -6.31 9.10
N GLY A 48 -9.47 -6.87 8.35
CA GLY A 48 -10.84 -6.33 8.28
C GLY A 48 -11.02 -5.10 7.39
N LYS A 49 -9.94 -4.63 6.71
CA LYS A 49 -9.93 -3.39 5.90
C LYS A 49 -9.53 -3.66 4.44
N LEU A 50 -9.94 -4.80 3.88
CA LEU A 50 -9.61 -5.17 2.50
C LEU A 50 -10.17 -4.17 1.47
N LYS A 51 -11.34 -3.56 1.74
CA LYS A 51 -11.89 -2.52 0.87
C LYS A 51 -10.98 -1.28 0.84
N ALA A 52 -10.47 -0.83 1.98
CA ALA A 52 -9.47 0.23 2.04
C ALA A 52 -8.19 -0.13 1.29
N LEU A 53 -7.68 -1.36 1.46
CA LEU A 53 -6.45 -1.82 0.79
C LEU A 53 -6.60 -1.87 -0.73
N PHE A 54 -7.77 -2.31 -1.21
CA PHE A 54 -8.13 -2.27 -2.62
C PHE A 54 -8.14 -0.84 -3.16
N LEU A 55 -8.73 0.12 -2.44
CA LEU A 55 -8.73 1.52 -2.86
C LEU A 55 -7.32 2.10 -2.91
N ARG A 56 -6.45 1.72 -1.96
CA ARG A 56 -5.03 2.10 -1.99
C ARG A 56 -4.33 1.54 -3.22
N HIS A 57 -4.58 0.27 -3.58
CA HIS A 57 -4.07 -0.32 -4.82
C HIS A 57 -4.51 0.47 -6.06
N GLU A 58 -5.79 0.82 -6.17
CA GLU A 58 -6.28 1.58 -7.32
C GLU A 58 -5.63 2.96 -7.41
N ALA A 59 -5.34 3.62 -6.29
CA ALA A 59 -4.60 4.88 -6.27
C ALA A 59 -3.15 4.71 -6.77
N LEU A 60 -2.45 3.65 -6.35
CA LEU A 60 -1.11 3.33 -6.86
C LEU A 60 -1.15 3.04 -8.36
N VAL A 61 -2.13 2.25 -8.81
CA VAL A 61 -2.32 1.91 -10.23
C VAL A 61 -2.63 3.13 -11.08
N LEU A 62 -3.44 4.06 -10.57
CA LEU A 62 -3.72 5.32 -11.24
C LEU A 62 -2.42 6.10 -11.47
N GLU A 63 -1.62 6.27 -10.42
CA GLU A 63 -0.34 6.97 -10.54
C GLU A 63 0.66 6.24 -11.46
N MET A 64 0.69 4.91 -11.40
CA MET A 64 1.47 4.10 -12.33
C MET A 64 1.03 4.35 -13.78
N LYS A 65 -0.28 4.40 -14.06
CA LYS A 65 -0.78 4.71 -15.41
C LYS A 65 -0.41 6.12 -15.85
N THR A 66 -0.53 7.11 -14.95
CA THR A 66 -0.12 8.50 -15.21
C THR A 66 1.35 8.59 -15.61
N ARG A 67 2.23 7.79 -14.98
CA ARG A 67 3.66 7.69 -15.33
C ARG A 67 3.96 6.78 -16.52
N GLY A 68 2.95 6.27 -17.22
CA GLY A 68 3.11 5.44 -18.42
C GLY A 68 3.39 3.95 -18.17
N TYR A 69 3.24 3.45 -16.93
CA TYR A 69 3.39 2.02 -16.65
C TYR A 69 2.18 1.22 -17.16
N LYS A 70 2.47 0.06 -17.76
CA LYS A 70 1.45 -0.91 -18.18
C LYS A 70 1.15 -1.87 -17.02
N HIS A 71 0.27 -1.47 -16.11
CA HIS A 71 -0.19 -2.34 -15.02
C HIS A 71 -1.05 -3.50 -15.53
N LYS A 72 -0.81 -4.72 -15.04
CA LYS A 72 -1.46 -5.96 -15.52
C LYS A 72 -1.94 -6.91 -14.40
N THR A 73 -1.89 -6.47 -13.15
CA THR A 73 -2.18 -7.31 -11.98
C THR A 73 -3.30 -6.69 -11.14
N PRO A 74 -4.53 -6.55 -11.68
CA PRO A 74 -5.65 -6.01 -10.91
C PRO A 74 -5.98 -6.94 -9.72
N LEU A 75 -6.47 -6.34 -8.63
CA LEU A 75 -7.02 -7.09 -7.51
C LEU A 75 -8.48 -7.47 -7.80
N ASP A 76 -8.93 -8.58 -7.20
CA ASP A 76 -10.31 -9.05 -7.31
C ASP A 76 -11.26 -8.14 -6.49
N PRO A 77 -12.15 -7.36 -7.13
CA PRO A 77 -13.06 -6.46 -6.42
C PRO A 77 -14.07 -7.21 -5.53
N LEU A 78 -14.36 -8.50 -5.79
CA LEU A 78 -15.29 -9.30 -4.98
C LEU A 78 -14.71 -9.65 -3.59
N ARG A 79 -13.39 -9.54 -3.43
CA ARG A 79 -12.68 -9.73 -2.15
C ARG A 79 -12.50 -8.41 -1.39
N ALA A 80 -12.74 -7.27 -2.02
CA ALA A 80 -12.62 -5.95 -1.39
C ALA A 80 -13.79 -5.69 -0.41
N ARG A 81 -13.71 -6.28 0.79
CA ARG A 81 -14.76 -6.21 1.83
C ARG A 81 -14.24 -5.53 3.11
N GLY A 82 -15.14 -5.29 4.06
CA GLY A 82 -14.81 -4.65 5.34
C GLY A 82 -14.71 -3.14 5.22
N GLU A 83 -13.95 -2.51 6.13
CA GLU A 83 -13.90 -1.06 6.23
C GLU A 83 -13.25 -0.41 5.00
N GLN A 84 -13.81 0.73 4.59
CA GLN A 84 -13.34 1.48 3.42
C GLN A 84 -12.19 2.44 3.75
N ARG A 85 -11.94 2.69 5.03
CA ARG A 85 -10.91 3.60 5.51
C ARG A 85 -9.88 2.84 6.34
N GLN A 86 -8.64 3.25 6.21
CA GLN A 86 -7.56 2.88 7.12
C GLN A 86 -7.33 4.04 8.07
N ASN A 87 -7.35 3.77 9.37
CA ASN A 87 -7.24 4.74 10.46
C ASN A 87 -6.20 4.35 11.52
N GLU A 88 -5.54 3.21 11.33
CA GLU A 88 -4.42 2.78 12.17
C GLU A 88 -3.12 2.95 11.41
N PHE A 89 -2.06 3.30 12.13
CA PHE A 89 -0.75 3.65 11.59
C PHE A 89 0.36 2.92 12.35
N VAL A 90 1.34 2.35 11.64
CA VAL A 90 2.60 1.91 12.25
C VAL A 90 3.47 3.13 12.55
N ASP A 91 3.58 4.02 11.57
CA ASP A 91 4.14 5.36 11.69
C ASP A 91 3.09 6.33 11.13
N THR A 92 2.85 7.47 11.79
CA THR A 92 1.88 8.47 11.31
C THR A 92 2.28 9.02 9.94
N PRO A 93 1.38 9.63 9.16
CA PRO A 93 1.74 10.25 7.89
C PRO A 93 2.94 11.22 8.01
N GLU A 94 3.01 12.01 9.07
CA GLU A 94 4.10 12.94 9.33
C GLU A 94 5.44 12.21 9.55
N GLU A 95 5.42 11.14 10.36
CA GLU A 95 6.60 10.29 10.60
C GLU A 95 7.05 9.58 9.30
N GLN A 96 6.11 9.17 8.46
CA GLN A 96 6.41 8.57 7.15
C GLN A 96 7.07 9.57 6.20
N GLU A 97 6.59 10.82 6.15
CA GLU A 97 7.24 11.89 5.39
C GLU A 97 8.69 12.10 5.87
N GLU A 98 8.93 12.14 7.19
CA GLU A 98 10.29 12.23 7.73
C GLU A 98 11.19 11.05 7.33
N ILE A 99 10.67 9.83 7.40
CA ILE A 99 11.41 8.62 7.00
C ILE A 99 11.82 8.72 5.53
N LEU A 100 10.89 9.14 4.65
CA LEU A 100 11.13 9.30 3.23
C LEU A 100 12.14 10.43 2.94
N ARG A 101 12.06 11.56 3.64
CA ARG A 101 13.07 12.65 3.56
C ARG A 101 14.46 12.18 3.97
N LYS A 102 14.57 11.41 5.06
CA LYS A 102 15.84 10.85 5.55
C LYS A 102 16.48 9.88 4.55
N LYS A 103 15.69 9.21 3.69
CA LYS A 103 16.20 8.33 2.62
C LYS A 103 16.88 9.08 1.47
N LYS A 104 16.75 10.42 1.39
CA LYS A 104 17.37 11.25 0.33
C LYS A 104 17.11 10.74 -1.08
N CYS A 105 15.87 10.33 -1.34
CA CYS A 105 15.42 9.81 -2.63
C CYS A 105 14.52 10.83 -3.34
N GLY A 106 14.07 10.52 -4.56
CA GLY A 106 13.19 11.42 -5.33
C GLY A 106 11.72 11.46 -4.89
N CYS A 107 11.40 11.16 -3.62
CA CYS A 107 10.04 11.36 -3.10
C CYS A 107 9.82 12.86 -2.86
N GLN A 108 8.64 13.37 -3.20
CA GLN A 108 8.23 14.75 -3.04
C GLN A 108 7.46 14.93 -1.73
N VAL A 109 8.12 14.60 -0.61
CA VAL A 109 7.59 14.70 0.75
C VAL A 109 8.32 15.73 1.58
#